data_AF-A0A1C6K555-F1
#
_entry.id   AF-A0A1C6K555-F1
#
_cell.length_a   1.000
_cell.length_b   1.000
_cell.length_c   1.000
_cell.angle_alpha   90.00
_cell.angle_beta   90.00
_cell.angle_gamma   90.00
#
_symmetry.space_group_name_H-M   'P 1'
#
loop_
_entity.id
_entity.type
_entity.pdbx_description
1 polymer ?
#
loop_
_entity_poly.entity_id
_entity_poly.type
_entity_poly.pdbx_seq_one_letter_code
_entity_poly.pdbx_strand_id
1 'polypeptide(L)'
;MIREKKTYPFIKEYKSIFFWRECRFCNNEFKNEKGFIIEEIFSSYTKYTYCCPYCALTKEQVKSKILSDKTSPISKLSQAYFPNSINGNDNFDD
;
A
#
# COMPACT_ATOMS: atom_id res chain seq x y z
N MET A 1 3.34 -1.67 -29.53
CA MET A 1 3.92 -1.35 -28.20
C MET A 1 2.98 -1.87 -27.14
N ILE A 2 3.30 -3.01 -26.52
CA ILE A 2 2.48 -3.60 -25.46
C ILE A 2 2.68 -2.71 -24.23
N ARG A 3 1.66 -1.90 -23.88
CA ARG A 3 1.65 -1.18 -22.61
C ARG A 3 1.38 -2.23 -21.53
N GLU A 4 2.43 -2.72 -20.88
CA GLU A 4 2.29 -3.55 -19.70
C GLU A 4 1.40 -2.82 -18.69
N LYS A 5 0.24 -3.41 -18.37
CA LYS A 5 -0.68 -2.86 -17.38
C LYS A 5 0.02 -2.92 -16.02
N LYS A 6 0.54 -1.78 -15.56
CA LYS A 6 1.02 -1.64 -14.18
C LYS A 6 -0.16 -1.87 -13.23
N THR A 7 -0.03 -2.84 -12.33
CA THR A 7 -1.01 -3.06 -11.25
C THR A 7 -0.74 -2.06 -10.13
N TYR A 8 -1.71 -1.20 -9.84
CA TYR A 8 -1.68 -0.24 -8.73
C TYR A 8 -2.40 -0.80 -7.50
N PRO A 9 -1.99 -0.45 -6.26
CA PRO A 9 -0.86 0.40 -5.90
C PRO A 9 0.48 -0.24 -6.25
N PHE A 10 1.41 0.58 -6.74
CA PHE A 10 2.73 0.11 -7.08
C PHE A 10 3.70 0.40 -5.93
N ILE A 11 4.29 -0.65 -5.37
CA ILE A 11 5.13 -0.57 -4.16
C ILE A 11 6.56 -0.92 -4.51
N LYS A 12 7.46 0.02 -4.27
CA LYS A 12 8.90 -0.14 -4.47
C LYS A 12 9.64 -0.01 -3.16
N GLU A 13 10.71 -0.80 -3.02
CA GLU A 13 11.67 -0.58 -1.95
C GLU A 13 12.40 0.73 -2.18
N TYR A 14 12.54 1.48 -1.11
CA TYR A 14 13.21 2.76 -1.09
C TYR A 14 14.43 2.69 -0.19
N LYS A 15 15.58 3.02 -0.74
CA LYS A 15 16.77 3.37 0.04
C LYS A 15 16.86 4.89 0.05
N SER A 16 16.53 5.52 1.18
CA SER A 16 16.81 6.94 1.33
C SER A 16 18.30 7.14 1.46
N ILE A 17 18.89 7.94 0.57
CA ILE A 17 20.33 8.22 0.59
C ILE A 17 20.62 9.51 1.36
N PHE A 18 19.71 10.51 1.38
CA PHE A 18 19.92 11.77 2.12
C PHE A 18 18.66 12.57 2.51
N PHE A 19 17.44 12.08 2.25
CA PHE A 19 16.20 12.83 2.50
C PHE A 19 15.38 12.26 3.66
N TRP A 20 14.91 13.15 4.53
CA TRP A 20 13.88 12.87 5.53
C TRP A 20 12.57 12.62 4.80
N ARG A 21 11.84 11.58 5.20
CA ARG A 21 10.51 11.25 4.67
C ARG A 21 9.55 11.04 5.81
N GLU A 22 8.30 11.38 5.60
CA GLU A 22 7.23 11.14 6.56
C GLU A 22 6.48 9.86 6.17
N CYS A 23 6.26 8.98 7.15
CA CYS A 23 5.50 7.76 6.94
C CYS A 23 4.00 8.07 6.91
N ARG A 24 3.30 7.65 5.87
CA ARG A 24 1.84 7.83 5.73
C ARG A 24 1.03 7.19 6.86
N PHE A 25 1.51 6.09 7.46
CA PHE A 25 0.72 5.30 8.41
C PHE A 25 0.88 5.75 9.86
N CYS A 26 2.09 6.15 10.24
CA CYS A 26 2.37 6.59 11.61
C CYS A 26 2.69 8.07 11.73
N ASN A 27 2.77 8.81 10.61
CA ASN A 27 3.20 10.21 10.54
C ASN A 27 4.56 10.49 11.21
N ASN A 28 5.36 9.43 11.44
CA ASN A 28 6.71 9.58 11.95
C ASN A 28 7.68 9.86 10.80
N GLU A 29 8.61 10.76 11.05
CA GLU A 29 9.72 11.04 10.17
C GLU A 29 10.78 9.94 10.26
N PHE A 30 11.34 9.55 9.12
CA PHE A 30 12.43 8.59 9.04
C PHE A 30 13.47 9.06 8.03
N LYS A 31 14.75 8.85 8.35
CA LYS A 31 15.88 9.32 7.55
C LYS A 31 16.93 8.22 7.42
N ASN A 32 17.44 8.02 6.21
CA ASN A 32 18.47 7.00 5.91
C ASN A 32 18.06 5.55 6.22
N GLU A 33 16.77 5.31 6.46
CA GLU A 33 16.23 3.99 6.72
C GLU A 33 15.68 3.36 5.43
N LYS A 34 15.69 2.02 5.38
CA LYS A 34 15.07 1.27 4.30
C LYS A 34 13.56 1.32 4.49
N GLY A 35 12.82 1.84 3.51
CA GLY A 35 11.36 1.93 3.57
C GLY A 35 10.72 1.48 2.26
N PHE A 36 9.45 1.83 2.11
CA PHE A 36 8.71 1.59 0.86
C PHE A 36 8.16 2.89 0.31
N ILE A 37 8.30 3.07 -1.01
CA ILE A 37 7.54 4.08 -1.77
C ILE A 37 6.28 3.42 -2.28
N ILE A 38 5.15 4.08 -2.05
CA ILE A 38 3.84 3.71 -2.52
C ILE A 38 3.45 4.73 -3.59
N GLU A 39 3.30 4.26 -4.82
CA GLU A 39 2.84 5.04 -5.95
C GLU A 39 1.36 4.70 -6.19
N GLU A 40 0.50 5.71 -6.00
CA GLU A 40 -0.94 5.63 -6.23
C GLU A 40 -1.32 6.51 -7.42
N ILE A 41 -2.08 5.95 -8.35
CA ILE A 41 -2.66 6.74 -9.44
C ILE A 41 -4.07 7.17 -9.06
N PHE A 42 -4.28 8.47 -9.15
CA PHE A 42 -5.60 9.10 -9.15
C PHE A 42 -5.96 9.47 -10.58
N SER A 43 -7.25 9.71 -10.85
CA SER A 43 -7.74 10.04 -12.20
C SER A 43 -7.04 11.24 -12.86
N SER A 44 -6.45 12.14 -12.05
CA SER A 44 -5.86 13.39 -12.53
C SER A 44 -4.37 13.55 -12.20
N TYR A 45 -3.79 12.71 -11.33
CA TYR A 45 -2.39 12.82 -10.92
C TYR A 45 -1.87 11.55 -10.23
N THR A 46 -0.56 11.43 -10.11
CA THR A 46 0.10 10.37 -9.34
C THR A 46 0.52 10.92 -7.98
N LYS A 47 0.19 10.20 -6.90
CA LYS A 47 0.63 10.53 -5.53
C LYS A 47 1.72 9.56 -5.10
N TYR A 48 2.81 10.10 -4.59
CA TYR A 48 3.87 9.34 -3.96
C TYR A 48 3.75 9.47 -2.45
N THR A 49 3.64 8.34 -1.76
CA THR A 49 3.65 8.28 -0.30
C THR A 49 4.72 7.30 0.17
N TYR A 50 5.09 7.38 1.44
CA TYR A 50 6.20 6.61 1.99
C TYR A 50 5.75 5.80 3.21
N CYS A 51 6.33 4.62 3.38
CA CYS A 51 6.17 3.77 4.56
C CYS A 51 7.53 3.55 5.22
N CYS A 52 7.62 3.81 6.52
CA CYS A 52 8.81 3.51 7.31
C CYS A 52 8.94 1.99 7.54
N PRO A 53 10.16 1.49 7.84
CA PRO A 53 10.39 0.07 8.13
C PRO A 53 9.67 -0.41 9.40
N TYR A 54 9.40 0.49 10.35
CA TYR A 54 8.67 0.17 11.58
C TYR A 54 7.20 -0.16 11.32
N CYS A 55 6.60 0.46 10.29
CA CYS A 55 5.20 0.22 9.96
C CYS A 55 5.00 -1.05 9.14
N ALA A 56 5.95 -1.40 8.30
CA ALA A 56 5.91 -2.60 7.49
C ALA A 56 7.32 -3.01 7.08
N LEU A 57 7.63 -4.30 7.24
CA LEU A 57 8.92 -4.87 6.86
C LEU A 57 8.91 -5.41 5.42
N THR A 58 7.72 -5.73 4.88
CA THR A 58 7.55 -6.34 3.56
C THR A 58 6.51 -5.61 2.71
N LYS A 59 6.62 -5.76 1.39
CA LYS A 59 5.67 -5.18 0.42
C LYS A 59 4.23 -5.66 0.67
N GLU A 60 4.06 -6.88 1.16
CA GLU A 60 2.73 -7.46 1.46
C GLU A 60 2.07 -6.80 2.66
N GLN A 61 2.83 -6.53 3.73
CA GLN A 61 2.31 -5.78 4.87
C GLN A 61 1.89 -4.36 4.48
N VAL A 62 2.65 -3.72 3.58
CA VAL A 62 2.26 -2.42 3.01
C VAL A 62 0.95 -2.53 2.24
N LYS A 63 0.76 -3.55 1.38
CA LYS A 63 -0.50 -3.77 0.67
C LYS A 63 -1.68 -3.94 1.62
N SER A 64 -1.55 -4.78 2.63
CA SER A 64 -2.61 -5.02 3.61
C SER A 64 -2.98 -3.75 4.38
N LYS A 65 -1.99 -2.92 4.73
CA LYS A 65 -2.25 -1.62 5.35
C LYS A 65 -2.94 -0.63 4.42
N ILE A 66 -2.54 -0.55 3.14
CA ILE A 66 -3.22 0.30 2.14
C ILE A 66 -4.68 -0.14 1.96
N LEU A 67 -4.95 -1.45 1.95
CA LEU A 67 -6.31 -2.01 1.84
C LEU A 67 -7.16 -1.69 3.08
N SER A 68 -6.57 -1.71 4.27
CA SER A 68 -7.25 -1.32 5.51
C SER A 68 -7.46 0.20 5.63
N ASP A 69 -6.57 0.99 5.01
CA ASP A 69 -6.63 2.45 4.99
C ASP A 69 -7.75 2.94 4.06
N LYS A 70 -8.91 3.26 4.63
CA LYS A 70 -10.10 3.76 3.92
C LYS A 70 -9.84 5.04 3.09
N THR A 71 -8.74 5.75 3.35
CA THR A 71 -8.31 6.98 2.69
C THR A 71 -7.60 6.77 1.35
N SER A 72 -7.17 5.55 1.02
CA SER A 72 -6.50 5.24 -0.25
C SER A 72 -7.51 5.21 -1.40
N PRO A 73 -7.24 5.77 -2.59
CA PRO A 73 -8.12 5.67 -3.77
C PRO A 73 -8.41 4.21 -4.18
N ILE A 74 -7.54 3.28 -3.78
CA ILE A 74 -7.73 1.84 -4.01
C ILE A 74 -8.87 1.26 -3.16
N SER A 75 -9.16 1.80 -1.97
CA SER A 75 -10.31 1.36 -1.16
C SER A 75 -11.65 1.63 -1.85
N LYS A 76 -11.68 2.63 -2.75
CA LYS A 76 -12.84 2.94 -3.61
C LYS A 76 -12.90 2.06 -4.87
N LEU A 77 -11.77 1.49 -5.30
CA LEU A 77 -11.69 0.57 -6.45
C LEU A 77 -11.82 -0.91 -6.05
N SER A 78 -11.52 -1.27 -4.80
CA SER A 78 -11.59 -2.66 -4.30
C SER A 78 -13.01 -3.21 -4.20
N GLN A 79 -14.04 -2.36 -4.24
CA GLN A 79 -15.44 -2.83 -4.39
C GLN A 79 -15.77 -3.30 -5.81
N ALA A 80 -14.93 -3.03 -6.81
CA ALA A 80 -15.16 -3.42 -8.20
C ALA A 80 -14.23 -4.54 -8.73
N TYR A 81 -13.13 -4.87 -8.02
CA TYR A 81 -12.06 -5.73 -8.59
C TYR A 81 -11.63 -6.93 -7.75
N PHE A 82 -12.23 -7.17 -6.58
CA PHE A 82 -12.00 -8.40 -5.80
C PHE A 82 -13.34 -9.05 -5.43
N PRO A 83 -13.88 -10.00 -6.21
CA PRO A 83 -14.89 -10.90 -5.68
C PRO A 83 -14.21 -11.83 -4.65
N ASN A 84 -14.58 -11.64 -3.39
CA ASN A 84 -14.52 -12.59 -2.28
C ASN A 84 -13.29 -13.50 -2.14
N SER A 85 -12.41 -13.14 -1.19
CA SER A 85 -11.88 -14.15 -0.27
C SER A 85 -12.49 -13.89 1.10
N ILE A 86 -13.75 -14.31 1.28
CA ILE A 86 -14.28 -14.58 2.60
C ILE A 86 -13.80 -16.00 2.93
N ASN A 87 -12.83 -16.06 3.84
CA ASN A 87 -12.39 -17.29 4.48
C ASN A 87 -13.58 -18.01 5.10
N GLY A 88 -13.59 -19.34 4.96
CA GLY A 88 -14.46 -20.19 5.73
C GLY A 88 -14.24 -20.06 7.23
N ASN A 89 -15.34 -20.22 7.97
CA ASN A 89 -15.46 -20.97 9.22
C ASN A 89 -16.84 -20.60 9.79
N ASP A 90 -17.88 -21.25 9.27
CA ASP A 90 -19.11 -21.40 10.04
C ASP A 90 -18.98 -22.71 10.82
N ASN A 91 -19.02 -22.52 12.13
CA ASN A 91 -18.82 -23.53 13.15
C ASN A 91 -19.90 -24.62 13.10
N PHE A 92 -19.48 -25.75 13.64
CA PHE A 92 -20.26 -26.87 14.15
C PHE A 92 -21.34 -26.42 15.18
N ASP A 93 -22.30 -27.33 15.45
CA ASP A 93 -23.42 -27.28 16.42
C ASP A 93 -24.67 -26.51 15.94
N ASP A 94 -25.89 -27.06 15.82
CA ASP A 94 -26.58 -28.24 16.39
C ASP A 94 -27.58 -28.80 15.34
#